data_AF-A0AAV6H8I4-F1
#
_entry.id   AF-A0AAV6H8I4-F1
#
_cell.length_a   1.000
_cell.length_b   1.000
_cell.length_c   1.000
_cell.angle_alpha   90.00
_cell.angle_beta   90.00
_cell.angle_gamma   90.00
#
_symmetry.space_group_name_H-M   'P 1'
#
loop_
_entity.id
_entity.type
_entity.pdbx_description
1 polymer ?
#
loop_
_entity_poly.entity_id
_entity_poly.type
_entity_poly.pdbx_seq_one_letter_code
_entity_poly.pdbx_strand_id
1 'polypeptide(L)'
;MGDHTALLLLMVATLTFAIEVPSDESVGLLAEPQVAMFCGKLNMHMNVQTGKWEPDPSGTKSCIGTKEGILQYCQEVYPDLQITNVVEANQPASIENWCRKGRRQCRGHVVIVVPYRCLAGEFVSDALLVPDMCKFLHQERMDMCESHLHWHTVAKESCVDRSMNLHDYGMLLPCGIDRFRGVEFVCCPLESQRNSDSEEPDDADSVVWWGS
;
A
#
# COMPACT_ATOMS: atom_id res chain seq x y z
N MET A 1 -59.72 53.56 6.24
CA MET A 1 -58.97 53.12 7.44
C MET A 1 -59.39 51.70 7.73
N GLY A 2 -58.44 50.77 7.72
CA GLY A 2 -58.59 49.43 8.31
C GLY A 2 -59.04 48.32 7.37
N ASP A 3 -58.06 47.61 6.80
CA ASP A 3 -58.15 46.23 6.30
C ASP A 3 -58.76 45.28 7.35
N HIS A 4 -59.26 44.12 6.92
CA HIS A 4 -58.75 42.82 7.42
C HIS A 4 -59.32 41.62 6.61
N THR A 5 -58.43 41.08 5.78
CA THR A 5 -58.08 39.64 5.66
C THR A 5 -59.14 38.65 5.16
N ALA A 6 -59.07 38.33 3.86
CA ALA A 6 -59.47 37.03 3.34
C ALA A 6 -58.27 36.06 3.45
N LEU A 7 -58.42 34.98 4.22
CA LEU A 7 -57.44 33.90 4.31
C LEU A 7 -57.55 33.00 3.06
N LEU A 8 -56.54 33.02 2.21
CA LEU A 8 -56.34 32.03 1.15
C LEU A 8 -55.30 31.02 1.63
N LEU A 9 -55.74 29.79 1.91
CA LEU A 9 -54.88 28.65 2.26
C LEU A 9 -54.24 28.10 0.98
N LEU A 10 -52.94 28.34 0.80
CA LEU A 10 -52.11 27.68 -0.22
C LEU A 10 -51.55 26.38 0.36
N MET A 11 -52.06 25.24 -0.09
CA MET A 11 -51.48 23.92 0.18
C MET A 11 -50.31 23.70 -0.78
N VAL A 12 -49.08 23.85 -0.30
CA VAL A 12 -47.87 23.47 -1.07
C VAL A 12 -47.59 22.00 -0.79
N ALA A 13 -47.89 21.14 -1.78
CA ALA A 13 -47.48 19.74 -1.74
C ALA A 13 -45.98 19.67 -2.10
N THR A 14 -45.11 19.52 -1.10
CA THR A 14 -43.68 19.26 -1.32
C THR A 14 -43.49 17.80 -1.69
N LEU A 15 -43.20 17.52 -2.96
CA LEU A 15 -42.67 16.23 -3.42
C LEU A 15 -41.23 16.09 -2.94
N THR A 16 -41.02 15.38 -1.85
CA THR A 16 -39.68 14.91 -1.46
C THR A 16 -39.28 13.79 -2.40
N PHE A 17 -38.47 14.11 -3.42
CA PHE A 17 -37.69 13.10 -4.12
C PHE A 17 -36.64 12.58 -3.14
N ALA A 18 -36.86 11.39 -2.59
CA ALA A 18 -35.76 10.63 -2.01
C ALA A 18 -34.84 10.24 -3.18
N ILE A 19 -33.70 10.92 -3.30
CA ILE A 19 -32.59 10.45 -4.12
C ILE A 19 -32.05 9.23 -3.38
N GLU A 20 -32.41 8.03 -3.85
CA GLU A 20 -31.66 6.83 -3.51
C GLU A 20 -30.28 6.98 -4.16
N VAL A 21 -29.29 7.34 -3.35
CA VAL A 21 -27.88 7.23 -3.73
C VAL A 21 -27.61 5.74 -3.91
N PRO A 22 -27.21 5.27 -5.10
CA PRO A 22 -26.81 3.87 -5.25
C PRO A 22 -25.62 3.64 -4.32
N SER A 23 -25.81 2.82 -3.29
CA SER A 23 -24.69 2.26 -2.54
C SER A 23 -23.96 1.33 -3.49
N ASP A 24 -22.79 1.78 -3.97
CA ASP A 24 -21.87 0.98 -4.78
C ASP A 24 -21.26 -0.12 -3.90
N GLU A 25 -22.06 -1.12 -3.57
CA GLU A 25 -21.70 -2.31 -2.79
C GLU A 25 -20.99 -3.38 -3.64
N SER A 26 -20.25 -2.97 -4.68
CA SER A 26 -19.38 -3.89 -5.42
C SER A 26 -18.05 -3.32 -5.86
N VAL A 27 -17.44 -2.41 -5.09
CA VAL A 27 -15.98 -2.26 -5.15
C VAL A 27 -15.38 -3.48 -4.47
N GLY A 28 -15.39 -4.63 -5.14
CA GLY A 28 -14.54 -5.74 -4.76
C GLY A 28 -13.12 -5.18 -4.68
N LEU A 29 -12.48 -5.29 -3.50
CA LEU A 29 -11.14 -4.75 -3.25
C LEU A 29 -10.22 -5.15 -4.39
N LEU A 30 -9.99 -4.23 -5.31
CA LEU A 30 -9.08 -4.46 -6.42
C LEU A 30 -7.68 -4.55 -5.81
N ALA A 31 -6.99 -5.65 -6.10
CA ALA A 31 -5.60 -5.76 -5.73
C ALA A 31 -4.80 -4.67 -6.44
N GLU A 32 -3.76 -4.18 -5.77
CA GLU A 32 -2.91 -3.15 -6.35
C GLU A 32 -2.20 -3.68 -7.63
N PRO A 33 -2.15 -2.89 -8.72
CA PRO A 33 -1.42 -3.27 -9.91
C PRO A 33 0.09 -3.33 -9.64
N GLN A 34 0.68 -4.50 -9.86
CA GLN A 34 2.10 -4.75 -9.64
C GLN A 34 2.68 -5.60 -10.77
N VAL A 35 3.99 -5.45 -11.03
CA VAL A 35 4.73 -6.29 -11.97
C VAL A 35 5.95 -6.90 -11.29
N ALA A 36 6.29 -8.13 -11.67
CA ALA A 36 7.43 -8.84 -11.13
C ALA A 36 8.26 -9.44 -12.26
N MET A 37 9.58 -9.44 -12.08
CA MET A 37 10.52 -9.81 -13.12
C MET A 37 11.50 -10.85 -12.60
N PHE A 38 11.80 -11.83 -13.44
CA PHE A 38 12.86 -12.79 -13.19
C PHE A 38 13.54 -13.15 -14.52
N CYS A 39 14.82 -12.82 -14.65
CA CYS A 39 15.52 -12.92 -15.93
C CYS A 39 15.53 -14.34 -16.49
N GLY A 40 15.28 -14.46 -17.80
CA GLY A 40 15.12 -15.75 -18.48
C GLY A 40 13.72 -16.36 -18.35
N LYS A 41 12.83 -15.74 -17.58
CA LYS A 41 11.39 -16.04 -17.53
C LYS A 41 10.58 -14.89 -18.10
N LEU A 42 9.32 -15.17 -18.40
CA LEU A 42 8.36 -14.13 -18.72
C LEU A 42 8.09 -13.29 -17.48
N ASN A 43 7.85 -12.00 -17.70
CA ASN A 43 7.40 -11.11 -16.63
C ASN A 43 6.04 -11.59 -16.09
N MET A 44 5.76 -11.28 -14.84
CA MET A 44 4.49 -11.55 -14.18
C MET A 44 3.82 -10.22 -13.84
N HIS A 45 2.49 -10.21 -13.79
CA HIS A 45 1.69 -9.06 -13.38
C HIS A 45 0.54 -9.51 -12.47
N MET A 46 0.11 -8.64 -11.57
CA MET A 46 -1.01 -8.86 -10.67
C MET A 46 -2.33 -8.66 -11.39
N ASN A 47 -3.15 -9.70 -11.49
CA ASN A 47 -4.52 -9.53 -11.94
C ASN A 47 -5.32 -8.81 -10.83
N VAL A 48 -5.61 -7.52 -11.03
CA VAL A 48 -6.23 -6.65 -10.02
C VAL A 48 -7.61 -7.11 -9.57
N GLN A 49 -8.32 -7.90 -10.37
CA GLN A 49 -9.66 -8.41 -10.02
C GLN A 49 -9.57 -9.69 -9.18
N THR A 50 -8.59 -10.54 -9.45
CA THR A 50 -8.49 -11.86 -8.81
C THR A 50 -7.41 -11.93 -7.71
N GLY A 51 -6.51 -10.95 -7.66
CA GLY A 51 -5.37 -10.93 -6.75
C GLY A 51 -4.33 -12.01 -7.04
N LYS A 52 -4.26 -12.52 -8.27
CA LYS A 52 -3.34 -13.60 -8.68
C LYS A 52 -2.29 -13.11 -9.66
N TRP A 53 -1.09 -13.68 -9.56
CA TRP A 53 -0.02 -13.44 -10.52
C TRP A 53 -0.26 -14.17 -11.84
N GLU A 54 -0.25 -13.42 -12.94
CA GLU A 54 -0.43 -13.92 -14.30
C GLU A 54 0.81 -13.59 -15.15
N PRO A 55 1.21 -14.46 -16.09
CA PRO A 55 2.37 -14.20 -16.95
C PRO A 55 2.09 -13.09 -17.96
N ASP A 56 3.17 -12.54 -18.55
CA ASP A 56 3.12 -11.56 -19.62
C ASP A 56 2.09 -11.96 -20.70
N PRO A 57 1.06 -11.13 -20.95
CA PRO A 57 -0.02 -11.45 -21.89
C PRO A 57 0.49 -11.72 -23.31
N SER A 58 1.59 -11.08 -23.71
CA SER A 58 2.18 -11.27 -25.05
C SER A 58 2.99 -12.58 -25.17
N GLY A 59 3.39 -13.18 -24.05
CA GLY A 59 4.25 -14.36 -24.01
C GLY A 59 5.71 -14.11 -24.43
N THR A 60 6.18 -12.85 -24.44
CA THR A 60 7.49 -12.46 -24.99
C THR A 60 8.35 -11.57 -24.10
N LYS A 61 7.75 -10.78 -23.21
CA LYS A 61 8.44 -9.79 -22.37
C LYS A 61 9.15 -10.49 -21.21
N SER A 62 10.39 -10.09 -20.94
CA SER A 62 11.23 -10.62 -19.86
C SER A 62 11.82 -9.45 -19.06
N CYS A 63 12.71 -9.74 -18.11
CA CYS A 63 13.19 -8.77 -17.14
C CYS A 63 13.72 -7.49 -17.81
N ILE A 64 13.42 -6.35 -17.19
CA ILE A 64 13.69 -5.01 -17.71
C ILE A 64 14.70 -4.34 -16.77
N GLY A 65 15.74 -3.73 -17.34
CA GLY A 65 16.86 -3.17 -16.57
C GLY A 65 16.75 -1.67 -16.24
N THR A 66 15.72 -0.99 -16.73
CA THR A 66 15.55 0.47 -16.54
C THR A 66 14.17 0.78 -15.96
N LYS A 67 14.08 1.83 -15.13
CA LYS A 67 12.83 2.22 -14.46
C LYS A 67 11.79 2.72 -15.46
N GLU A 68 12.23 3.43 -16.50
CA GLU A 68 11.42 3.87 -17.62
C GLU A 68 10.81 2.68 -18.37
N GLY A 69 11.60 1.62 -18.58
CA GLY A 69 11.12 0.41 -19.24
C GLY A 69 10.11 -0.35 -18.38
N ILE A 70 10.26 -0.33 -17.06
CA ILE A 70 9.30 -0.94 -16.12
C ILE A 70 7.99 -0.15 -16.14
N LEU A 71 8.06 1.19 -16.11
CA LEU A 71 6.88 2.06 -16.26
C LEU A 71 6.14 1.78 -17.59
N GLN A 72 6.88 1.71 -18.69
CA GLN A 72 6.29 1.36 -19.99
C GLN A 72 5.62 -0.02 -19.95
N TYR A 73 6.24 -1.02 -19.31
CA TYR A 73 5.64 -2.34 -19.17
C TYR A 73 4.39 -2.33 -18.30
N CYS A 74 4.37 -1.59 -17.18
CA CYS A 74 3.15 -1.38 -16.39
C CYS A 74 2.01 -0.79 -17.24
N GLN A 75 2.31 0.20 -18.08
CA GLN A 75 1.32 0.80 -19.00
C GLN A 75 0.83 -0.18 -20.06
N GLU A 76 1.70 -1.07 -20.55
CA GLU A 76 1.33 -2.13 -21.50
C GLU A 76 0.36 -3.16 -20.87
N VAL A 77 0.60 -3.58 -19.61
CA VAL A 77 -0.23 -4.60 -18.95
C VAL A 77 -1.46 -4.05 -18.24
N TYR A 78 -1.47 -2.77 -17.88
CA TYR A 78 -2.61 -2.08 -17.24
C TYR A 78 -3.04 -0.85 -18.06
N PRO A 79 -3.55 -1.03 -19.29
CA PRO A 79 -3.88 0.07 -20.20
C PRO A 79 -4.97 1.00 -19.65
N ASP A 80 -5.87 0.48 -18.81
CA ASP A 80 -7.03 1.21 -18.30
C ASP A 80 -6.76 1.99 -17.00
N LEU A 81 -5.58 1.83 -16.38
CA LEU A 81 -5.28 2.38 -15.05
C LEU A 81 -4.46 3.67 -15.04
N GLN A 82 -4.16 4.27 -16.21
CA GLN A 82 -3.38 5.51 -16.31
C GLN A 82 -2.10 5.50 -15.44
N ILE A 83 -1.23 4.50 -15.64
CA ILE A 83 0.01 4.39 -14.85
C ILE A 83 0.96 5.55 -15.14
N THR A 84 1.34 6.30 -14.11
CA THR A 84 2.19 7.50 -14.20
C THR A 84 3.59 7.28 -13.63
N ASN A 85 3.75 6.34 -12.69
CA ASN A 85 5.05 6.07 -12.05
C ASN A 85 5.13 4.61 -11.58
N VAL A 86 6.31 4.22 -11.10
CA VAL A 86 6.55 2.90 -10.49
C VAL A 86 7.38 3.07 -9.22
N VAL A 87 7.23 2.14 -8.30
CA VAL A 87 8.01 2.10 -7.06
C VAL A 87 8.27 0.65 -6.65
N GLU A 88 9.43 0.36 -6.07
CA GLU A 88 9.71 -0.97 -5.51
C GLU A 88 8.75 -1.27 -4.34
N ALA A 89 8.28 -2.50 -4.25
CA ALA A 89 7.49 -2.94 -3.10
C ALA A 89 8.37 -3.06 -1.85
N ASN A 90 7.83 -2.72 -0.68
CA ASN A 90 8.57 -2.81 0.58
C ASN A 90 8.91 -4.26 0.97
N GLN A 91 8.07 -5.21 0.56
CA GLN A 91 8.20 -6.63 0.90
C GLN A 91 8.37 -7.49 -0.36
N PRO A 92 9.18 -8.55 -0.28
CA PRO A 92 9.28 -9.51 -1.37
C PRO A 92 8.01 -10.35 -1.49
N ALA A 93 7.72 -10.81 -2.72
CA ALA A 93 6.63 -11.72 -3.03
C ALA A 93 7.16 -13.10 -3.45
N SER A 94 6.52 -14.14 -2.95
CA SER A 94 6.73 -15.53 -3.36
C SER A 94 5.84 -15.86 -4.55
N ILE A 95 6.43 -15.99 -5.74
CA ILE A 95 5.69 -16.19 -7.00
C ILE A 95 6.04 -17.56 -7.58
N GLU A 96 5.00 -18.34 -7.88
CA GLU A 96 5.12 -19.66 -8.50
C GLU A 96 4.84 -19.62 -10.00
N ASN A 97 5.00 -20.77 -10.68
CA ASN A 97 4.55 -20.97 -12.05
C ASN A 97 5.15 -19.99 -13.09
N TRP A 98 6.43 -19.65 -12.95
CA TRP A 98 7.13 -18.81 -13.93
C TRP A 98 7.28 -19.48 -15.31
N CYS A 99 6.72 -18.86 -16.34
CA CYS A 99 6.76 -19.34 -17.72
C CYS A 99 8.10 -18.99 -18.41
N ARG A 100 8.59 -19.86 -19.30
CA ARG A 100 9.76 -19.56 -20.16
C ARG A 100 9.29 -18.88 -21.44
N LYS A 101 10.12 -18.00 -22.00
CA LYS A 101 9.85 -17.35 -23.29
C LYS A 101 9.54 -18.37 -24.38
N GLY A 102 8.42 -18.17 -25.09
CA GLY A 102 7.99 -19.04 -26.19
C GLY A 102 7.50 -20.44 -25.79
N ARG A 103 7.26 -20.72 -24.49
CA ARG A 103 6.69 -22.01 -24.04
C ARG A 103 5.38 -21.79 -23.29
N ARG A 104 4.34 -22.52 -23.68
CA ARG A 104 3.01 -22.50 -23.04
C ARG A 104 2.98 -23.12 -21.65
N GLN A 105 3.90 -24.03 -21.33
CA GLN A 105 3.88 -24.73 -20.05
C GLN A 105 4.71 -23.99 -19.01
N CYS A 106 4.00 -23.43 -18.05
CA CYS A 106 4.56 -22.77 -16.88
C CYS A 106 4.81 -23.84 -15.81
N ARG A 107 6.10 -24.13 -15.57
CA ARG A 107 6.55 -25.07 -14.53
C ARG A 107 7.79 -24.48 -13.89
N GLY A 108 7.80 -24.43 -12.56
CA GLY A 108 8.93 -23.92 -11.81
C GLY A 108 8.65 -23.92 -10.31
N HIS A 109 9.73 -23.92 -9.55
CA HIS A 109 9.69 -23.69 -8.11
C HIS A 109 9.24 -22.25 -7.81
N VAL A 110 8.83 -22.03 -6.56
CA VAL A 110 8.59 -20.70 -6.01
C VAL A 110 9.87 -19.88 -6.12
N VAL A 111 9.75 -18.65 -6.62
CA VAL A 111 10.84 -17.67 -6.64
C VAL A 111 10.41 -16.46 -5.83
N ILE A 112 11.27 -16.04 -4.91
CA ILE A 112 11.08 -14.85 -4.11
C ILE A 112 11.73 -13.68 -4.85
N VAL A 113 10.94 -12.67 -5.19
CA VAL A 113 11.39 -11.46 -5.89
C VAL A 113 10.78 -10.23 -5.23
N VAL A 114 11.38 -9.06 -5.44
CA VAL A 114 10.77 -7.78 -5.06
C VAL A 114 9.99 -7.24 -6.26
N PRO A 115 8.65 -7.15 -6.20
CA PRO A 115 7.87 -6.57 -7.28
C PRO A 115 8.03 -5.05 -7.37
N TYR A 116 7.59 -4.50 -8.50
CA TYR A 116 7.32 -3.09 -8.68
C TYR A 116 5.81 -2.83 -8.62
N ARG A 117 5.41 -1.86 -7.82
CA ARG A 117 4.05 -1.30 -7.79
C ARG A 117 3.91 -0.33 -8.97
N CYS A 118 2.81 -0.44 -9.71
CA CYS A 118 2.48 0.44 -10.82
C CYS A 118 1.54 1.54 -10.30
N LEU A 119 2.04 2.76 -10.15
CA LEU A 119 1.29 3.86 -9.54
C LEU A 119 0.35 4.50 -10.57
N ALA A 120 -0.94 4.47 -10.28
CA ALA A 120 -2.01 4.99 -11.14
C ALA A 120 -2.36 6.44 -10.80
N GLY A 121 -2.51 7.29 -11.83
CA GLY A 121 -3.01 8.65 -11.68
C GLY A 121 -2.07 9.61 -10.95
N GLU A 122 -2.66 10.59 -10.26
CA GLU A 122 -1.92 11.52 -9.41
C GLU A 122 -1.38 10.82 -8.17
N PHE A 123 -0.16 11.19 -7.77
CA PHE A 123 0.48 10.56 -6.62
C PHE A 123 -0.25 10.90 -5.32
N VAL A 124 -0.61 9.86 -4.58
CA VAL A 124 -1.11 9.91 -3.21
C VAL A 124 -0.20 9.03 -2.37
N SER A 125 0.19 9.51 -1.19
CA SER A 125 1.04 8.73 -0.29
C SER A 125 0.27 7.55 0.32
N ASP A 126 1.00 6.54 0.78
CA ASP A 126 0.39 5.31 1.31
C ASP A 126 -0.24 5.58 2.68
N ALA A 127 -1.39 4.95 2.95
CA ALA A 127 -1.98 4.98 4.28
C ALA A 127 -1.29 3.96 5.19
N LEU A 128 -0.28 4.39 5.95
CA LEU A 128 0.44 3.52 6.88
C LEU A 128 -0.38 3.25 8.16
N LEU A 129 -0.52 1.99 8.53
CA LEU A 129 -1.10 1.60 9.82
C LEU A 129 -0.10 1.88 10.94
N VAL A 130 -0.59 2.44 12.05
CA VAL A 130 0.21 2.74 13.23
C VAL A 130 -0.30 1.88 14.39
N PRO A 131 0.35 0.73 14.68
CA PRO A 131 -0.03 -0.10 15.81
C PRO A 131 0.19 0.61 17.15
N ASP A 132 -0.35 0.03 18.22
CA ASP A 132 -0.14 0.52 19.58
C ASP A 132 1.35 0.62 19.93
N MET A 133 1.69 1.65 20.70
CA MET A 133 3.07 1.98 21.12
C MET A 133 4.03 2.35 19.98
N CYS A 134 3.60 2.31 18.73
CA CYS A 134 4.37 2.77 17.59
C CYS A 134 4.18 4.27 17.34
N LYS A 135 5.11 4.85 16.58
CA LYS A 135 5.13 6.29 16.26
C LYS A 135 5.23 6.49 14.76
N PHE A 136 4.31 7.27 14.21
CA PHE A 136 4.38 7.76 12.84
C PHE A 136 5.30 8.98 12.76
N LEU A 137 6.17 8.99 11.75
CA LEU A 137 7.18 10.00 11.49
C LEU A 137 7.26 10.23 9.97
N HIS A 138 7.79 11.38 9.57
CA HIS A 138 8.11 11.63 8.16
C HIS A 138 9.29 12.58 8.05
N GLN A 139 9.97 12.54 6.90
CA GLN A 139 11.09 13.41 6.57
C GLN A 139 11.06 13.76 5.07
N GLU A 140 11.21 15.04 4.76
CA GLU A 140 11.21 15.57 3.39
C GLU A 140 12.38 16.53 3.15
N ARG A 141 12.89 16.55 1.92
CA ARG A 141 14.03 17.33 1.45
C ARG A 141 13.78 17.81 0.03
N MET A 142 13.25 19.03 -0.10
CA MET A 142 12.88 19.62 -1.40
C MET A 142 14.05 19.84 -2.35
N ASP A 143 15.27 19.91 -1.81
CA ASP A 143 16.53 20.06 -2.53
C ASP A 143 17.09 18.73 -3.08
N MET A 144 16.52 17.59 -2.67
CA MET A 144 16.99 16.25 -3.03
C MET A 144 15.98 15.49 -3.89
N CYS A 145 16.45 14.51 -4.66
CA CYS A 145 15.60 13.62 -5.47
C CYS A 145 16.21 12.21 -5.52
N GLU A 146 15.86 11.40 -4.52
CA GLU A 146 16.55 10.16 -4.19
C GLU A 146 15.71 8.91 -4.46
N SER A 147 16.35 7.74 -4.44
CA SER A 147 15.72 6.46 -4.71
C SER A 147 14.91 5.92 -3.53
N HIS A 148 14.05 4.94 -3.79
CA HIS A 148 13.32 4.19 -2.75
C HIS A 148 14.26 3.59 -1.68
N LEU A 149 15.37 2.97 -2.10
CA LEU A 149 16.36 2.39 -1.17
C LEU A 149 17.02 3.44 -0.25
N HIS A 150 17.29 4.64 -0.77
CA HIS A 150 17.83 5.73 0.04
C HIS A 150 16.84 6.11 1.15
N TRP A 151 15.59 6.34 0.79
CA TRP A 151 14.53 6.71 1.73
C TRP A 151 14.19 5.61 2.73
N HIS A 152 14.22 4.34 2.33
CA HIS A 152 14.15 3.21 3.25
C HIS A 152 15.29 3.24 4.29
N THR A 153 16.51 3.55 3.85
CA THR A 153 17.68 3.65 4.74
C THR A 153 17.51 4.79 5.74
N VAL A 154 17.07 5.96 5.28
CA VAL A 154 16.78 7.13 6.14
C VAL A 154 15.71 6.80 7.19
N ALA A 155 14.61 6.17 6.79
CA ALA A 155 13.55 5.76 7.72
C ALA A 155 14.08 4.75 8.76
N LYS A 156 14.86 3.76 8.30
CA LYS A 156 15.45 2.73 9.17
C LYS A 156 16.40 3.32 10.19
N GLU A 157 17.33 4.17 9.76
CA GLU A 157 18.29 4.85 10.64
C GLU A 157 17.56 5.74 11.66
N SER A 158 16.53 6.48 11.23
CA SER A 158 15.73 7.32 12.13
C SER A 158 15.04 6.53 13.24
N CYS A 159 14.56 5.31 12.97
CA CYS A 159 14.02 4.43 14.01
C CYS A 159 15.11 3.89 14.93
N VAL A 160 16.26 3.47 14.38
CA VAL A 160 17.38 2.94 15.15
C VAL A 160 17.94 3.97 16.12
N ASP A 161 18.06 5.24 15.72
CA ASP A 161 18.50 6.35 16.57
C ASP A 161 17.56 6.57 17.77
N ARG A 162 16.32 6.12 17.67
CA ARG A 162 15.30 6.16 18.74
C ARG A 162 15.20 4.86 19.52
N SER A 163 16.12 3.91 19.31
CA SER A 163 16.08 2.56 19.89
C SER A 163 14.78 1.79 19.56
N MET A 164 14.27 1.99 18.34
CA MET A 164 13.05 1.35 17.82
C MET A 164 13.37 0.61 16.50
N ASN A 165 12.46 -0.26 16.05
CA ASN A 165 12.53 -0.89 14.73
C ASN A 165 11.61 -0.17 13.73
N LEU A 166 12.06 -0.09 12.48
CA LEU A 166 11.20 0.30 11.36
C LEU A 166 10.14 -0.78 11.13
N HIS A 167 8.87 -0.40 11.23
CA HIS A 167 7.73 -1.28 11.04
C HIS A 167 7.19 -1.23 9.61
N ASP A 168 6.93 -0.03 9.09
CA ASP A 168 6.49 0.22 7.72
C ASP A 168 6.92 1.61 7.24
N TYR A 169 6.90 1.84 5.93
CA TYR A 169 7.29 3.12 5.32
C TYR A 169 6.64 3.35 3.95
N GLY A 170 6.49 4.60 3.57
CA GLY A 170 5.92 5.05 2.30
C GLY A 170 6.75 6.18 1.71
N MET A 171 6.81 6.26 0.38
CA MET A 171 7.51 7.35 -0.29
C MET A 171 6.66 8.63 -0.30
N LEU A 172 7.32 9.79 -0.30
CA LEU A 172 6.65 11.09 -0.39
C LEU A 172 7.20 11.91 -1.56
N LEU A 173 6.31 12.70 -2.17
CA LEU A 173 6.65 13.75 -3.13
C LEU A 173 7.50 13.22 -4.31
N PRO A 174 6.89 12.57 -5.32
CA PRO A 174 7.64 12.11 -6.48
C PRO A 174 8.30 13.28 -7.21
N CYS A 175 9.55 13.07 -7.61
CA CYS A 175 10.35 14.05 -8.36
C CYS A 175 10.92 13.47 -9.66
N GLY A 176 10.69 12.18 -9.91
CA GLY A 176 11.06 11.46 -11.12
C GLY A 176 10.49 10.05 -11.10
N ILE A 177 10.84 9.25 -12.11
CA ILE A 177 10.43 7.84 -12.17
C ILE A 177 11.18 7.08 -11.07
N ASP A 178 10.44 6.45 -10.16
CA ASP A 178 10.99 5.76 -8.97
C ASP A 178 11.96 6.65 -8.14
N ARG A 179 11.64 7.95 -8.05
CA ARG A 179 12.41 8.94 -7.28
C ARG A 179 11.53 9.89 -6.51
N PHE A 180 11.96 10.20 -5.29
CA PHE A 180 11.14 10.85 -4.27
C PHE A 180 11.93 11.89 -3.48
N ARG A 181 11.22 12.82 -2.84
CA ARG A 181 11.81 13.88 -1.99
C ARG A 181 11.60 13.65 -0.51
N GLY A 182 10.93 12.57 -0.11
CA GLY A 182 10.74 12.26 1.29
C GLY A 182 10.27 10.84 1.53
N VAL A 183 10.08 10.54 2.80
CA VAL A 183 9.59 9.27 3.33
C VAL A 183 8.71 9.51 4.54
N GLU A 184 7.62 8.78 4.67
CA GLU A 184 6.85 8.61 5.89
C GLU A 184 7.04 7.19 6.41
N PHE A 185 7.02 6.99 7.72
CA PHE A 185 7.38 5.71 8.31
C PHE A 185 6.86 5.55 9.74
N VAL A 186 6.75 4.30 10.16
CA VAL A 186 6.29 3.91 11.49
C VAL A 186 7.43 3.21 12.23
N CYS A 187 7.82 3.74 13.39
CA CYS A 187 8.76 3.08 14.28
C CYS A 187 8.01 2.39 15.42
N CYS A 188 8.35 1.13 15.72
CA CYS A 188 7.77 0.36 16.83
C CYS A 188 8.83 -0.07 17.84
N PRO A 189 8.50 -0.22 19.14
CA PRO A 189 9.43 -0.74 20.14
C PRO A 189 9.96 -2.12 19.76
N LEU A 190 11.22 -2.39 20.14
CA LEU A 190 11.83 -3.72 20.05
C LEU A 190 10.99 -4.72 20.88
N GLU A 191 10.82 -5.96 20.41
CA GLU A 191 9.99 -6.97 21.09
C GLU A 191 10.37 -7.17 22.57
N SER A 192 11.64 -6.99 22.93
CA SER A 192 12.12 -7.07 24.33
C SER A 192 11.53 -6.01 25.26
N GLN A 193 11.04 -4.87 24.73
CA GLN A 193 10.39 -3.80 25.51
C GLN A 193 8.87 -3.96 25.61
N ARG A 194 8.24 -4.82 24.80
CA ARG A 194 6.79 -5.09 24.94
C ARG A 194 6.47 -5.96 26.16
N ASN A 195 7.42 -6.80 26.57
CA ASN A 195 7.26 -7.68 27.73
C ASN A 195 7.55 -6.99 29.07
N SER A 196 8.13 -5.79 29.09
CA SER A 196 8.39 -5.06 30.34
C SER A 196 7.21 -4.20 30.80
N ASP A 197 6.26 -3.89 29.91
CA ASP A 197 5.10 -3.03 30.20
C ASP A 197 3.82 -3.83 30.45
N SER A 198 3.88 -5.17 30.37
CA SER A 198 2.77 -6.10 30.66
C SER A 198 2.78 -6.69 32.08
N GLU A 199 3.64 -6.17 32.98
CA GLU A 199 3.50 -6.46 34.42
C GLU A 199 2.40 -5.57 34.99
N GLU A 200 1.15 -6.04 34.92
CA GLU A 200 0.10 -5.55 35.80
C GLU A 200 0.48 -5.87 37.27
N PRO A 201 0.38 -4.93 38.21
CA PRO A 201 0.57 -5.23 39.62
C PRO A 201 -0.69 -5.94 40.13
N ASP A 202 -0.65 -7.28 40.17
CA ASP A 202 -1.62 -8.08 40.91
C ASP A 202 -1.39 -7.93 42.43
N ASP A 203 -1.92 -6.84 42.98
CA ASP A 203 -2.28 -6.77 44.40
C ASP A 203 -3.61 -7.51 44.61
N ALA A 204 -3.56 -8.77 45.08
CA ALA A 204 -4.46 -9.33 46.11
C ALA A 204 -4.25 -10.84 46.33
N ASP A 205 -3.83 -11.17 47.54
CA ASP A 205 -4.28 -12.31 48.35
C ASP A 205 -4.37 -13.71 47.72
N SER A 206 -3.33 -14.53 47.90
CA SER A 206 -3.56 -15.89 48.40
C SER A 206 -2.35 -16.48 49.12
N VAL A 207 -2.56 -16.68 50.42
CA VAL A 207 -1.67 -17.33 51.38
C VAL A 207 -1.64 -18.83 51.11
N VAL A 208 -0.45 -19.43 50.95
CA VAL A 208 -0.28 -20.89 51.03
C VAL A 208 0.89 -21.23 51.95
N TRP A 209 0.55 -21.78 53.12
CA TRP A 209 1.47 -22.32 54.11
C TRP A 209 1.87 -23.75 53.77
N TRP A 210 3.16 -24.08 53.90
CA TRP A 210 3.60 -25.46 54.11
C TRP A 210 4.55 -25.48 55.31
N GLY A 211 4.03 -25.93 56.44
CA GLY A 211 4.80 -26.17 57.65
C GLY A 211 5.20 -27.64 57.79
N SER A 212 6.37 -27.80 58.41
CA SER A 212 7.09 -29.02 58.87
C SER A 212 7.79 -29.85 57.80
#